data_AF-A0AAE4HZ67-F1
#
_entry.id   AF-A0AAE4HZ67-F1
#
_cell.length_a   1.000
_cell.length_b   1.000
_cell.length_c   1.000
_cell.angle_alpha   90.00
_cell.angle_beta   90.00
_cell.angle_gamma   90.00
#
_symmetry.space_group_name_H-M   'P 1'
#
loop_
_entity.id
_entity.type
_entity.pdbx_description
1 polymer ?
#
loop_
_entity_poly.entity_id
_entity_poly.type
_entity_poly.pdbx_seq_one_letter_code
_entity_poly.pdbx_strand_id
1 'polypeptide(L)'
;MSFPKDFLWGGALAAHQFEGGVLESSKGLSVADVMTAGAHGVPRVITDGVVEGSYYPNHVGIDFYHRYKEDIAMFADLGFKAFRTSIAWTRLFPTGFENEPDQEGLKFYDDVFDELLKYGIEPVITLSHFEMPYELAKKNGGFMSRETVDAFVRFAEVCFTHYQDKVKYWMTFNEINNQMNYRNDIFGWTNSGAHFGEYENPEEAMYICGHHTLLASARAVKIGKDINPDFQIGNMIAMVPIYPYSCRPEDVLLANQAMHDRWFFCDVQVRGHYPAYALKMFEQKGFNIPITEEDKAVLAEGTVDYIGFSYYMTNVVDSQKEQADMSKTIEASNPFSVKNPFIKESDWGWAIDPVGMRYALNIFYERYEKPMFIVENGFGAVDVKEEDGSIHDQYRIDYLKAHIQEMEKAINEDGVELMGYTPWGCIDCVSFTTGEMKKRYGFIYVDRDNKGKGTLERSKKDSYDWYKQVTASNGEVL
;
A
#
# COMPACT_ATOMS: atom_id res chain seq x y z
N MET A 1 0.12 -28.03 -11.92
CA MET A 1 0.42 -26.91 -11.01
C MET A 1 0.14 -25.68 -11.82
N SER A 2 -1.04 -25.08 -11.70
CA SER A 2 -1.39 -23.96 -12.57
C SER A 2 -2.25 -22.98 -11.80
N PHE A 3 -1.85 -21.72 -11.80
CA PHE A 3 -2.70 -20.62 -11.41
C PHE A 3 -3.96 -20.58 -12.30
N PRO A 4 -5.05 -19.93 -11.87
CA PRO A 4 -6.19 -19.65 -12.75
C PRO A 4 -5.74 -19.08 -14.10
N LYS A 5 -6.46 -19.39 -15.19
CA LYS A 5 -6.06 -18.96 -16.54
C LYS A 5 -6.09 -17.45 -16.72
N ASP A 6 -6.94 -16.80 -15.94
CA ASP A 6 -7.20 -15.37 -15.85
C ASP A 6 -6.51 -14.73 -14.64
N PHE A 7 -5.54 -15.41 -14.02
CA PHE A 7 -4.79 -14.88 -12.89
C PHE A 7 -4.08 -13.57 -13.27
N LEU A 8 -4.33 -12.52 -12.47
CA LEU A 8 -3.86 -11.17 -12.74
C LEU A 8 -2.39 -11.00 -12.31
N TRP A 9 -1.47 -11.55 -13.10
CA TRP A 9 -0.05 -11.23 -12.99
C TRP A 9 0.20 -9.77 -13.33
N GLY A 10 1.01 -9.07 -12.55
CA GLY A 10 1.28 -7.67 -12.83
C GLY A 10 2.46 -7.10 -12.08
N GLY A 11 2.37 -5.82 -11.75
CA GLY A 11 3.30 -5.07 -10.90
C GLY A 11 2.58 -3.89 -10.26
N ALA A 12 3.11 -3.40 -9.14
CA ALA A 12 2.49 -2.36 -8.33
C ALA A 12 3.42 -1.18 -8.03
N LEU A 13 2.86 0.04 -8.08
CA LEU A 13 3.48 1.31 -7.71
C LEU A 13 2.46 2.22 -7.00
N ALA A 14 2.92 3.39 -6.54
CA ALA A 14 2.07 4.46 -5.99
C ALA A 14 2.52 5.81 -6.54
N ALA A 15 1.60 6.62 -7.04
CA ALA A 15 1.87 7.81 -7.86
C ALA A 15 2.99 8.70 -7.30
N HIS A 16 2.91 9.12 -6.03
CA HIS A 16 3.94 9.93 -5.38
C HIS A 16 5.37 9.34 -5.37
N GLN A 17 5.55 8.03 -5.57
CA GLN A 17 6.85 7.35 -5.53
C GLN A 17 7.55 7.28 -6.89
N PHE A 18 6.80 7.42 -8.00
CA PHE A 18 7.35 7.19 -9.34
C PHE A 18 6.95 8.24 -10.39
N GLU A 19 5.78 8.89 -10.28
CA GLU A 19 5.30 9.83 -11.30
C GLU A 19 6.23 11.05 -11.48
N GLY A 20 6.47 11.82 -10.41
CA GLY A 20 7.11 13.12 -10.54
C GLY A 20 6.17 14.18 -11.14
N GLY A 21 6.74 15.19 -11.81
CA GLY A 21 5.98 16.27 -12.45
C GLY A 21 5.25 17.19 -11.46
N VAL A 22 5.76 17.33 -10.23
CA VAL A 22 5.07 18.08 -9.16
C VAL A 22 5.10 19.59 -9.38
N LEU A 23 6.23 20.14 -9.84
CA LEU A 23 6.42 21.59 -9.94
C LEU A 23 6.08 22.17 -11.33
N GLU A 24 5.78 21.32 -12.31
CA GLU A 24 5.57 21.71 -13.71
C GLU A 24 4.17 21.33 -14.24
N SER A 25 3.25 20.97 -13.35
CA SER A 25 1.85 20.67 -13.66
C SER A 25 0.90 21.43 -12.73
N SER A 26 -0.39 21.32 -12.98
CA SER A 26 -1.47 21.79 -12.08
C SER A 26 -1.57 21.04 -10.74
N LYS A 27 -0.79 19.96 -10.55
CA LYS A 27 -0.80 19.13 -9.34
C LYS A 27 -0.52 19.97 -8.08
N GLY A 28 -1.37 19.83 -7.07
CA GLY A 28 -1.12 20.38 -5.74
C GLY A 28 -0.08 19.61 -4.93
N LEU A 29 0.45 20.24 -3.87
CA LEU A 29 1.32 19.56 -2.92
C LEU A 29 0.53 18.48 -2.16
N SER A 30 1.10 17.28 -2.11
CA SER A 30 0.63 16.18 -1.27
C SER A 30 1.40 16.15 0.05
N VAL A 31 0.92 15.35 1.00
CA VAL A 31 1.66 15.03 2.24
C VAL A 31 3.04 14.42 1.97
N ALA A 32 3.24 13.72 0.85
CA ALA A 32 4.53 13.17 0.44
C ALA A 32 5.50 14.23 -0.12
N ASP A 33 4.99 15.33 -0.65
CA ASP A 33 5.79 16.40 -1.26
C ASP A 33 6.47 17.31 -0.22
N VAL A 34 6.14 17.14 1.06
CA VAL A 34 6.77 17.85 2.19
C VAL A 34 7.60 16.90 3.06
N MET A 35 7.96 15.73 2.51
CA MET A 35 8.80 14.75 3.20
C MET A 35 10.19 14.67 2.58
N THR A 36 11.23 15.01 3.34
CA THR A 36 12.61 14.95 2.85
C THR A 36 13.08 13.50 2.65
N ALA A 37 14.17 13.29 1.90
CA ALA A 37 14.84 11.99 1.88
C ALA A 37 15.47 11.68 3.26
N GLY A 38 15.36 10.42 3.68
CA GLY A 38 16.05 9.85 4.84
C GLY A 38 17.11 8.83 4.40
N ALA A 39 17.42 7.89 5.29
CA ALA A 39 18.27 6.73 5.03
C ALA A 39 17.99 5.62 6.06
N HIS A 40 18.57 4.44 5.88
CA HIS A 40 18.54 3.43 6.94
C HIS A 40 19.08 3.99 8.27
N GLY A 41 18.24 3.99 9.32
CA GLY A 41 18.55 4.58 10.64
C GLY A 41 18.38 6.11 10.74
N VAL A 42 18.01 6.80 9.64
CA VAL A 42 17.78 8.25 9.60
C VAL A 42 16.36 8.51 9.09
N PRO A 43 15.42 8.94 9.95
CA PRO A 43 14.04 9.15 9.54
C PRO A 43 13.92 10.28 8.52
N ARG A 44 12.89 10.19 7.67
CA ARG A 44 12.44 11.32 6.84
C ARG A 44 11.95 12.45 7.75
N VAL A 45 12.10 13.69 7.30
CA VAL A 45 11.57 14.86 8.00
C VAL A 45 10.33 15.35 7.29
N ILE A 46 9.23 15.51 8.02
CA ILE A 46 8.01 16.18 7.55
C ILE A 46 8.21 17.67 7.81
N THR A 47 8.15 18.50 6.77
CA THR A 47 8.37 19.95 6.85
C THR A 47 7.06 20.72 6.72
N ASP A 48 7.01 21.95 7.24
CA ASP A 48 5.88 22.85 6.96
C ASP A 48 6.01 23.42 5.54
N GLY A 49 5.49 22.68 4.56
CA GLY A 49 5.60 23.01 3.15
C GLY A 49 6.99 22.69 2.57
N VAL A 50 7.22 23.14 1.34
CA VAL A 50 8.50 22.93 0.65
C VAL A 50 9.52 23.96 1.13
N VAL A 51 10.54 23.48 1.85
CA VAL A 51 11.64 24.30 2.37
C VAL A 51 12.81 24.37 1.38
N GLU A 52 13.25 25.58 1.04
CA GLU A 52 14.41 25.81 0.17
C GLU A 52 15.68 25.14 0.74
N GLY A 53 16.47 24.51 -0.14
CA GLY A 53 17.70 23.79 0.25
C GLY A 53 17.47 22.36 0.79
N SER A 54 16.22 21.94 0.99
CA SER A 54 15.89 20.54 1.32
C SER A 54 15.70 19.68 0.06
N TYR A 55 15.92 18.38 0.17
CA TYR A 55 15.74 17.43 -0.93
C TYR A 55 14.48 16.58 -0.74
N TYR A 56 13.52 16.73 -1.65
CA TYR A 56 12.25 15.99 -1.69
C TYR A 56 12.28 15.01 -2.88
N PRO A 57 12.56 13.72 -2.65
CA PRO A 57 12.77 12.76 -3.74
C PRO A 57 11.51 12.55 -4.60
N ASN A 58 10.33 12.70 -3.99
CA ASN A 58 9.01 12.51 -4.60
C ASN A 58 8.68 13.56 -5.68
N HIS A 59 9.26 14.76 -5.63
CA HIS A 59 8.96 15.83 -6.60
C HIS A 59 9.26 15.43 -8.04
N VAL A 60 10.28 14.58 -8.22
CA VAL A 60 10.70 14.06 -9.54
C VAL A 60 10.39 12.56 -9.66
N GLY A 61 10.33 11.79 -8.57
CA GLY A 61 10.02 10.34 -8.61
C GLY A 61 11.01 9.56 -9.48
N ILE A 62 10.56 9.00 -10.59
CA ILE A 62 11.42 8.51 -11.68
C ILE A 62 11.04 9.11 -13.03
N ASP A 63 10.29 10.20 -13.00
CA ASP A 63 9.77 10.90 -14.16
C ASP A 63 8.85 10.03 -15.04
N PHE A 64 8.05 9.17 -14.41
CA PHE A 64 7.04 8.41 -15.14
C PHE A 64 5.97 9.32 -15.75
N TYR A 65 5.72 10.51 -15.18
CA TYR A 65 4.78 11.49 -15.72
C TYR A 65 5.05 11.81 -17.20
N HIS A 66 6.32 11.90 -17.60
CA HIS A 66 6.70 12.13 -19.00
C HIS A 66 7.01 10.83 -19.78
N ARG A 67 7.35 9.74 -19.08
CA ARG A 67 7.88 8.51 -19.69
C ARG A 67 6.96 7.30 -19.66
N TYR A 68 5.71 7.46 -19.19
CA TYR A 68 4.79 6.35 -18.96
C TYR A 68 4.62 5.42 -20.17
N LYS A 69 4.67 5.92 -21.41
CA LYS A 69 4.54 5.09 -22.61
C LYS A 69 5.68 4.08 -22.77
N GLU A 70 6.90 4.50 -22.47
CA GLU A 70 8.09 3.65 -22.53
C GLU A 70 8.05 2.61 -21.41
N ASP A 71 7.69 3.05 -20.20
CA ASP A 71 7.59 2.19 -19.02
C ASP A 71 6.47 1.14 -19.18
N ILE A 72 5.29 1.54 -19.69
CA ILE A 72 4.17 0.63 -19.96
C ILE A 72 4.51 -0.37 -21.07
N ALA A 73 5.28 0.02 -22.10
CA ALA A 73 5.74 -0.92 -23.10
C ALA A 73 6.65 -2.02 -22.50
N MET A 74 7.46 -1.69 -21.48
CA MET A 74 8.22 -2.69 -20.73
C MET A 74 7.31 -3.58 -19.87
N PHE A 75 6.26 -3.04 -19.26
CA PHE A 75 5.27 -3.84 -18.52
C PHE A 75 4.54 -4.84 -19.44
N ALA A 76 4.22 -4.42 -20.66
CA ALA A 76 3.65 -5.30 -21.67
C ALA A 76 4.63 -6.41 -22.09
N ASP A 77 5.92 -6.08 -22.26
CA ASP A 77 6.97 -7.08 -22.57
C ASP A 77 7.22 -8.06 -21.42
N LEU A 78 7.00 -7.65 -20.16
CA LEU A 78 6.94 -8.53 -18.99
C LEU A 78 5.68 -9.42 -18.94
N GLY A 79 4.72 -9.21 -19.83
CA GLY A 79 3.50 -10.01 -19.91
C GLY A 79 2.45 -9.66 -18.85
N PHE A 80 2.46 -8.43 -18.33
CA PHE A 80 1.49 -8.00 -17.32
C PHE A 80 0.05 -8.17 -17.85
N LYS A 81 -0.83 -8.64 -16.96
CA LYS A 81 -2.29 -8.67 -17.11
C LYS A 81 -2.95 -7.56 -16.32
N ALA A 82 -2.30 -7.10 -15.25
CA ALA A 82 -2.73 -5.98 -14.45
C ALA A 82 -1.55 -5.05 -14.13
N PHE A 83 -1.83 -3.77 -13.94
CA PHE A 83 -0.88 -2.82 -13.37
C PHE A 83 -1.56 -2.04 -12.25
N ARG A 84 -1.02 -2.17 -11.04
CA ARG A 84 -1.52 -1.45 -9.89
C ARG A 84 -0.81 -0.12 -9.74
N THR A 85 -1.59 0.96 -9.64
CA THR A 85 -1.11 2.28 -9.26
C THR A 85 -2.15 3.01 -8.41
N SER A 86 -1.85 4.22 -7.98
CA SER A 86 -2.83 5.16 -7.45
C SER A 86 -3.13 6.29 -8.42
N ILE A 87 -4.33 6.86 -8.29
CA ILE A 87 -4.61 8.19 -8.82
C ILE A 87 -4.16 9.17 -7.74
N ALA A 88 -3.19 10.03 -8.06
CA ALA A 88 -2.75 11.09 -7.15
C ALA A 88 -3.92 12.04 -6.89
N TRP A 89 -4.44 12.01 -5.65
CA TRP A 89 -5.56 12.87 -5.24
C TRP A 89 -5.28 14.34 -5.59
N THR A 90 -4.04 14.80 -5.39
CA THR A 90 -3.65 16.19 -5.67
C THR A 90 -3.52 16.55 -7.15
N ARG A 91 -3.63 15.60 -8.07
CA ARG A 91 -3.79 15.90 -9.50
C ARG A 91 -5.22 16.25 -9.85
N LEU A 92 -6.21 15.65 -9.18
CA LEU A 92 -7.63 15.91 -9.46
C LEU A 92 -8.17 17.02 -8.55
N PHE A 93 -7.78 17.04 -7.29
CA PHE A 93 -8.17 18.07 -6.31
C PHE A 93 -6.91 18.61 -5.63
N PRO A 94 -6.23 19.61 -6.23
CA PRO A 94 -4.94 20.12 -5.76
C PRO A 94 -4.88 20.48 -4.27
N THR A 95 -5.94 21.08 -3.74
CA THR A 95 -6.06 21.42 -2.31
C THR A 95 -7.01 20.47 -1.56
N GLY A 96 -7.89 19.76 -2.27
CA GLY A 96 -8.94 18.92 -1.69
C GLY A 96 -10.27 19.67 -1.44
N PHE A 97 -10.24 21.00 -1.49
CA PHE A 97 -11.39 21.86 -1.22
C PHE A 97 -12.16 22.26 -2.48
N GLU A 98 -11.63 21.97 -3.67
CA GLU A 98 -12.28 22.26 -4.93
C GLU A 98 -13.57 21.44 -5.07
N ASN A 99 -14.58 22.01 -5.73
CA ASN A 99 -15.82 21.31 -6.05
C ASN A 99 -15.73 20.55 -7.38
N GLU A 100 -14.88 21.02 -8.29
CA GLU A 100 -14.68 20.45 -9.62
C GLU A 100 -13.25 19.92 -9.75
N PRO A 101 -13.05 18.80 -10.45
CA PRO A 101 -11.73 18.23 -10.65
C PRO A 101 -10.91 19.00 -11.68
N ASP A 102 -9.59 18.99 -11.50
CA ASP A 102 -8.64 19.49 -12.49
C ASP A 102 -8.63 18.60 -13.75
N GLN A 103 -8.79 19.24 -14.90
CA GLN A 103 -8.93 18.55 -16.19
C GLN A 103 -7.60 18.03 -16.74
N GLU A 104 -6.47 18.65 -16.40
CA GLU A 104 -5.14 18.15 -16.77
C GLU A 104 -4.86 16.84 -16.01
N GLY A 105 -5.18 16.80 -14.71
CA GLY A 105 -5.09 15.58 -13.90
C GLY A 105 -5.95 14.44 -14.44
N LEU A 106 -7.21 14.72 -14.79
CA LEU A 106 -8.10 13.73 -15.39
C LEU A 106 -7.54 13.17 -16.70
N LYS A 107 -7.09 14.08 -17.58
CA LYS A 107 -6.52 13.73 -18.88
C LYS A 107 -5.24 12.90 -18.75
N PHE A 108 -4.38 13.19 -17.78
CA PHE A 108 -3.17 12.41 -17.55
C PHE A 108 -3.49 10.93 -17.29
N TYR A 109 -4.44 10.65 -16.40
CA TYR A 109 -4.84 9.26 -16.12
C TYR A 109 -5.65 8.65 -17.25
N ASP A 110 -6.43 9.42 -18.03
CA ASP A 110 -6.99 8.92 -19.28
C ASP A 110 -5.91 8.38 -20.21
N ASP A 111 -4.86 9.18 -20.45
CA ASP A 111 -3.77 8.81 -21.36
C ASP A 111 -2.97 7.60 -20.83
N VAL A 112 -2.73 7.52 -19.51
CA VAL A 112 -2.04 6.39 -18.87
C VAL A 112 -2.89 5.12 -18.98
N PHE A 113 -4.18 5.18 -18.64
CA PHE A 113 -5.06 4.01 -18.69
C PHE A 113 -5.31 3.57 -20.12
N ASP A 114 -5.44 4.49 -21.09
CA ASP A 114 -5.55 4.15 -22.50
C ASP A 114 -4.29 3.43 -23.02
N GLU A 115 -3.09 3.86 -22.58
CA GLU A 115 -1.85 3.17 -22.96
C GLU A 115 -1.73 1.79 -22.30
N LEU A 116 -2.18 1.60 -21.04
CA LEU A 116 -2.25 0.27 -20.41
C LEU A 116 -3.21 -0.66 -21.18
N LEU A 117 -4.44 -0.20 -21.42
CA LEU A 117 -5.49 -0.97 -22.09
C LEU A 117 -5.13 -1.31 -23.54
N LYS A 118 -4.37 -0.46 -24.23
CA LYS A 118 -3.80 -0.75 -25.56
C LYS A 118 -2.95 -2.02 -25.59
N TYR A 119 -2.28 -2.36 -24.48
CA TYR A 119 -1.52 -3.62 -24.34
C TYR A 119 -2.32 -4.75 -23.65
N GLY A 120 -3.61 -4.52 -23.34
CA GLY A 120 -4.43 -5.47 -22.59
C GLY A 120 -4.03 -5.62 -21.13
N ILE A 121 -3.49 -4.54 -20.53
CA ILE A 121 -3.14 -4.49 -19.12
C ILE A 121 -4.29 -3.79 -18.37
N GLU A 122 -4.94 -4.51 -17.45
CA GLU A 122 -6.02 -3.98 -16.62
C GLU A 122 -5.47 -3.02 -15.56
N PRO A 123 -5.97 -1.78 -15.45
CA PRO A 123 -5.62 -0.89 -14.35
C PRO A 123 -6.23 -1.41 -13.03
N VAL A 124 -5.42 -1.44 -11.97
CA VAL A 124 -5.84 -1.72 -10.60
C VAL A 124 -5.57 -0.47 -9.75
N ILE A 125 -6.60 0.27 -9.36
CA ILE A 125 -6.43 1.63 -8.87
C ILE A 125 -6.67 1.74 -7.36
N THR A 126 -5.68 2.28 -6.64
CA THR A 126 -5.84 2.70 -5.25
C THR A 126 -6.20 4.18 -5.19
N LEU A 127 -7.32 4.52 -4.55
CA LEU A 127 -7.79 5.91 -4.47
C LEU A 127 -6.89 6.78 -3.58
N SER A 128 -6.58 6.33 -2.36
CA SER A 128 -5.69 7.04 -1.44
C SER A 128 -4.46 6.20 -1.11
N HIS A 129 -3.29 6.65 -1.59
CA HIS A 129 -2.02 5.96 -1.39
C HIS A 129 -0.94 6.92 -0.87
N PHE A 130 -1.05 7.28 0.40
CA PHE A 130 -0.04 8.07 1.13
C PHE A 130 0.22 9.48 0.56
N GLU A 131 -0.76 10.05 -0.16
CA GLU A 131 -0.54 11.24 -0.98
C GLU A 131 -1.74 12.21 -0.98
N MET A 132 -2.51 12.26 0.11
CA MET A 132 -3.61 13.22 0.23
C MET A 132 -3.12 14.68 0.11
N PRO A 133 -3.99 15.63 -0.27
CA PRO A 133 -3.64 17.04 -0.37
C PRO A 133 -3.05 17.61 0.92
N TYR A 134 -1.89 18.26 0.81
CA TYR A 134 -1.21 18.90 1.93
C TYR A 134 -2.08 19.99 2.57
N GLU A 135 -2.81 20.75 1.75
CA GLU A 135 -3.71 21.80 2.24
C GLU A 135 -4.85 21.23 3.11
N LEU A 136 -5.40 20.07 2.72
CA LEU A 136 -6.44 19.38 3.49
C LEU A 136 -5.88 18.84 4.82
N ALA A 137 -4.68 18.27 4.79
CA ALA A 137 -3.97 17.85 6.01
C ALA A 137 -3.72 19.04 6.94
N LYS A 138 -3.15 20.14 6.42
CA LYS A 138 -2.75 21.32 7.19
C LYS A 138 -3.93 22.10 7.77
N LYS A 139 -5.02 22.30 7.01
CA LYS A 139 -6.15 23.13 7.45
C LYS A 139 -7.15 22.37 8.32
N ASN A 140 -7.39 21.10 8.01
CA ASN A 140 -8.44 20.31 8.64
C ASN A 140 -7.91 19.22 9.59
N GLY A 141 -6.59 19.10 9.77
CA GLY A 141 -5.98 17.98 10.50
C GLY A 141 -6.15 16.65 9.77
N GLY A 142 -6.28 16.71 8.44
CA GLY A 142 -6.54 15.56 7.60
C GLY A 142 -7.83 14.84 8.00
N PHE A 143 -7.76 13.53 8.21
CA PHE A 143 -8.91 12.70 8.59
C PHE A 143 -9.34 12.85 10.05
N MET A 144 -8.76 13.75 10.85
CA MET A 144 -9.40 14.16 12.11
C MET A 144 -10.70 14.92 11.86
N SER A 145 -10.82 15.60 10.72
CA SER A 145 -12.05 16.27 10.31
C SER A 145 -12.96 15.36 9.50
N ARG A 146 -14.25 15.40 9.83
CA ARG A 146 -15.31 14.75 9.06
C ARG A 146 -15.47 15.36 7.67
N GLU A 147 -15.10 16.62 7.46
CA GLU A 147 -15.15 17.25 6.13
C GLU A 147 -14.18 16.58 5.14
N THR A 148 -13.08 16.00 5.64
CA THR A 148 -12.14 15.24 4.81
C THR A 148 -12.76 13.94 4.28
N VAL A 149 -13.74 13.37 4.99
CA VAL A 149 -14.54 12.24 4.49
C VAL A 149 -15.29 12.67 3.23
N ASP A 150 -15.97 13.81 3.27
CA ASP A 150 -16.75 14.31 2.14
C ASP A 150 -15.84 14.70 0.96
N ALA A 151 -14.67 15.28 1.23
CA ALA A 151 -13.67 15.57 0.20
C ALA A 151 -13.15 14.28 -0.49
N PHE A 152 -12.87 13.23 0.27
CA PHE A 152 -12.46 11.93 -0.29
C PHE A 152 -13.58 11.32 -1.13
N VAL A 153 -14.82 11.35 -0.64
CA VAL A 153 -15.97 10.77 -1.34
C VAL A 153 -16.22 11.48 -2.68
N ARG A 154 -16.11 12.82 -2.72
CA ARG A 154 -16.19 13.59 -3.98
C ARG A 154 -15.08 13.20 -4.95
N PHE A 155 -13.85 13.04 -4.47
CA PHE A 155 -12.73 12.55 -5.29
C PHE A 155 -12.99 11.14 -5.83
N ALA A 156 -13.44 10.22 -4.99
CA ALA A 156 -13.78 8.86 -5.39
C ALA A 156 -14.90 8.82 -6.43
N GLU A 157 -15.97 9.60 -6.24
CA GLU A 157 -17.10 9.71 -7.17
C GLU A 157 -16.65 10.20 -8.56
N VAL A 158 -15.78 11.21 -8.62
CA VAL A 158 -15.20 11.68 -9.88
C VAL A 158 -14.38 10.58 -10.56
N CYS A 159 -13.50 9.90 -9.82
CA CYS A 159 -12.70 8.79 -10.36
C CYS A 159 -13.59 7.67 -10.91
N PHE A 160 -14.57 7.23 -10.12
CA PHE A 160 -15.49 6.18 -10.54
C PHE A 160 -16.29 6.58 -11.77
N THR A 161 -16.85 7.79 -11.80
CA THR A 161 -17.67 8.26 -12.92
C THR A 161 -16.85 8.42 -14.20
N HIS A 162 -15.66 9.03 -14.11
CA HIS A 162 -14.85 9.35 -15.28
C HIS A 162 -14.17 8.11 -15.87
N TYR A 163 -13.74 7.17 -15.03
CA TYR A 163 -13.00 5.97 -15.46
C TYR A 163 -13.84 4.69 -15.49
N GLN A 164 -15.18 4.78 -15.45
CA GLN A 164 -16.06 3.62 -15.33
C GLN A 164 -15.92 2.56 -16.42
N ASP A 165 -15.52 2.97 -17.62
CA ASP A 165 -15.32 2.09 -18.78
C ASP A 165 -13.86 1.65 -18.97
N LYS A 166 -12.95 2.11 -18.09
CA LYS A 166 -11.49 1.86 -18.19
C LYS A 166 -10.92 1.08 -17.02
N VAL A 167 -11.53 1.17 -15.84
CA VAL A 167 -10.98 0.59 -14.61
C VAL A 167 -12.03 -0.28 -13.93
N LYS A 168 -11.71 -1.58 -13.78
CA LYS A 168 -12.57 -2.55 -13.11
C LYS A 168 -12.23 -2.74 -11.63
N TYR A 169 -10.94 -2.68 -11.27
CA TYR A 169 -10.45 -3.04 -9.94
C TYR A 169 -10.00 -1.80 -9.17
N TRP A 170 -10.57 -1.63 -7.99
CA TRP A 170 -10.38 -0.45 -7.15
C TRP A 170 -10.06 -0.84 -5.72
N MET A 171 -9.28 -0.01 -5.03
CA MET A 171 -9.07 -0.05 -3.59
C MET A 171 -9.22 1.35 -3.00
N THR A 172 -9.74 1.44 -1.78
CA THR A 172 -9.97 2.73 -1.13
C THR A 172 -8.70 3.32 -0.51
N PHE A 173 -8.25 2.80 0.63
CA PHE A 173 -7.11 3.32 1.38
C PHE A 173 -5.98 2.30 1.43
N ASN A 174 -4.81 2.67 0.90
CA ASN A 174 -3.59 1.85 0.99
C ASN A 174 -3.19 1.60 2.44
N GLU A 175 -2.89 0.35 2.76
CA GLU A 175 -2.36 -0.10 4.05
C GLU A 175 -2.97 0.67 5.23
N ILE A 176 -4.31 0.75 5.25
CA ILE A 176 -5.07 1.61 6.16
C ILE A 176 -4.70 1.39 7.63
N ASN A 177 -4.22 0.19 7.96
CA ASN A 177 -3.83 -0.25 9.29
C ASN A 177 -2.39 0.12 9.71
N ASN A 178 -1.56 0.68 8.83
CA ASN A 178 -0.22 1.16 9.21
C ASN A 178 -0.28 2.21 10.33
N GLN A 179 -1.34 3.03 10.34
CA GLN A 179 -1.57 4.05 11.37
C GLN A 179 -1.78 3.47 12.77
N MET A 180 -2.00 2.14 12.93
CA MET A 180 -1.98 1.50 14.25
C MET A 180 -0.65 1.74 14.99
N ASN A 181 0.45 1.95 14.25
CA ASN A 181 1.66 2.52 14.84
C ASN A 181 1.55 4.05 14.93
N TYR A 182 0.64 4.53 15.80
CA TYR A 182 0.35 5.94 16.00
C TYR A 182 1.51 6.73 16.66
N ARG A 183 2.57 6.04 17.10
CA ARG A 183 3.74 6.66 17.74
C ARG A 183 4.78 7.15 16.74
N ASN A 184 4.82 6.56 15.55
CA ASN A 184 5.69 7.01 14.47
C ASN A 184 4.88 7.94 13.55
N ASP A 185 5.28 9.20 13.55
CA ASP A 185 4.54 10.31 12.95
C ASP A 185 4.28 10.13 11.44
N ILE A 186 5.16 9.40 10.73
CA ILE A 186 5.00 9.14 9.30
C ILE A 186 3.69 8.41 8.98
N PHE A 187 3.23 7.50 9.84
CA PHE A 187 2.04 6.69 9.57
C PHE A 187 0.76 7.49 9.76
N GLY A 188 0.67 8.32 10.81
CA GLY A 188 -0.45 9.26 10.94
C GLY A 188 -0.48 10.27 9.79
N TRP A 189 0.69 10.82 9.44
CA TRP A 189 0.83 11.80 8.37
C TRP A 189 0.44 11.25 7.00
N THR A 190 0.91 10.06 6.63
CA THR A 190 0.69 9.51 5.29
C THR A 190 -0.64 8.78 5.16
N ASN A 191 -1.12 8.05 6.18
CA ASN A 191 -2.43 7.39 6.12
C ASN A 191 -3.59 8.39 6.29
N SER A 192 -3.38 9.49 7.03
CA SER A 192 -4.49 10.33 7.49
C SER A 192 -4.22 11.83 7.51
N GLY A 193 -3.03 12.31 7.14
CA GLY A 193 -2.70 13.73 7.16
C GLY A 193 -2.70 14.33 8.57
N ALA A 194 -2.45 13.51 9.59
CA ALA A 194 -2.57 13.90 10.98
C ALA A 194 -1.29 13.60 11.77
N HIS A 195 -0.84 14.58 12.56
CA HIS A 195 0.22 14.39 13.55
C HIS A 195 -0.40 13.93 14.88
N PHE A 196 -0.54 12.61 15.08
CA PHE A 196 -1.24 12.09 16.27
C PHE A 196 -0.64 12.58 17.60
N GLY A 197 0.67 12.83 17.63
CA GLY A 197 1.38 13.36 18.80
C GLY A 197 0.96 14.77 19.24
N GLU A 198 0.24 15.52 18.39
CA GLU A 198 -0.26 16.88 18.71
C GLU A 198 -1.60 16.88 19.46
N TYR A 199 -2.25 15.71 19.58
CA TYR A 199 -3.52 15.56 20.29
C TYR A 199 -3.30 15.08 21.74
N GLU A 200 -4.24 15.39 22.63
CA GLU A 200 -4.16 14.98 24.06
C GLU A 200 -3.96 13.48 24.23
N ASN A 201 -4.61 12.70 23.36
CA ASN A 201 -4.48 11.25 23.31
C ASN A 201 -4.21 10.79 21.87
N PRO A 202 -2.94 10.52 21.52
CA PRO A 202 -2.55 10.11 20.17
C PRO A 202 -3.22 8.81 19.69
N GLU A 203 -3.48 7.86 20.59
CA GLU A 203 -4.14 6.60 20.21
C GLU A 203 -5.62 6.82 19.89
N GLU A 204 -6.31 7.65 20.68
CA GLU A 204 -7.69 8.03 20.42
C GLU A 204 -7.81 8.81 19.10
N ALA A 205 -6.90 9.76 18.84
CA ALA A 205 -6.83 10.49 17.58
C ALA A 205 -6.66 9.53 16.38
N MET A 206 -5.82 8.50 16.51
CA MET A 206 -5.69 7.46 15.50
C MET A 206 -7.00 6.71 15.25
N TYR A 207 -7.74 6.34 16.29
CA TYR A 207 -9.04 5.67 16.10
C TYR A 207 -10.13 6.62 15.55
N ILE A 208 -10.05 7.92 15.80
CA ILE A 208 -10.93 8.92 15.16
C ILE A 208 -10.64 9.00 13.66
N CYS A 209 -9.37 9.17 13.26
CA CYS A 209 -8.96 9.11 11.86
C CYS A 209 -9.33 7.76 11.22
N GLY A 210 -9.12 6.67 11.95
CA GLY A 210 -9.48 5.33 11.52
C GLY A 210 -10.98 5.17 11.28
N HIS A 211 -11.83 5.72 12.14
CA HIS A 211 -13.28 5.76 11.91
C HIS A 211 -13.65 6.55 10.66
N HIS A 212 -13.09 7.74 10.47
CA HIS A 212 -13.39 8.57 9.31
C HIS A 212 -12.92 7.95 7.99
N THR A 213 -11.74 7.32 7.95
CA THR A 213 -11.26 6.59 6.77
C THR A 213 -12.12 5.35 6.47
N LEU A 214 -12.58 4.61 7.50
CA LEU A 214 -13.54 3.51 7.34
C LEU A 214 -14.90 4.00 6.79
N LEU A 215 -15.41 5.11 7.32
CA LEU A 215 -16.65 5.74 6.83
C LEU A 215 -16.52 6.20 5.38
N ALA A 216 -15.39 6.84 5.03
CA ALA A 216 -15.08 7.29 3.68
C ALA A 216 -14.99 6.11 2.70
N SER A 217 -14.35 5.01 3.13
CA SER A 217 -14.25 3.76 2.36
C SER A 217 -15.63 3.19 2.04
N ALA A 218 -16.50 3.03 3.05
CA ALA A 218 -17.83 2.49 2.87
C ALA A 218 -18.73 3.35 1.97
N ARG A 219 -18.64 4.69 2.10
CA ARG A 219 -19.35 5.61 1.19
C ARG A 219 -18.86 5.49 -0.25
N ALA A 220 -17.54 5.40 -0.45
CA ALA A 220 -16.96 5.22 -1.78
C ALA A 220 -17.37 3.89 -2.41
N VAL A 221 -17.40 2.79 -1.64
CA VAL A 221 -17.92 1.50 -2.12
C VAL A 221 -19.35 1.64 -2.61
N LYS A 222 -20.24 2.24 -1.79
CA LYS A 222 -21.66 2.42 -2.16
C LYS A 222 -21.82 3.23 -3.44
N ILE A 223 -21.18 4.40 -3.52
CA ILE A 223 -21.26 5.26 -4.72
C ILE A 223 -20.66 4.59 -5.95
N GLY A 224 -19.52 3.90 -5.79
CA GLY A 224 -18.92 3.15 -6.88
C GLY A 224 -19.86 2.09 -7.43
N LYS A 225 -20.57 1.34 -6.57
CA LYS A 225 -21.57 0.34 -6.97
C LYS A 225 -22.82 0.94 -7.61
N ASP A 226 -23.24 2.14 -7.17
CA ASP A 226 -24.35 2.88 -7.79
C ASP A 226 -23.97 3.36 -9.22
N ILE A 227 -22.71 3.75 -9.44
CA ILE A 227 -22.19 4.16 -10.75
C ILE A 227 -22.02 2.96 -11.69
N ASN A 228 -21.31 1.93 -11.24
CA ASN A 228 -21.08 0.72 -12.01
C ASN A 228 -21.08 -0.52 -11.07
N PRO A 229 -22.11 -1.37 -11.12
CA PRO A 229 -22.21 -2.55 -10.26
C PRO A 229 -21.12 -3.60 -10.53
N ASP A 230 -20.47 -3.55 -11.71
CA ASP A 230 -19.43 -4.50 -12.11
C ASP A 230 -18.05 -4.16 -11.53
N PHE A 231 -17.87 -2.97 -10.96
CA PHE A 231 -16.64 -2.64 -10.24
C PHE A 231 -16.34 -3.67 -9.16
N GLN A 232 -15.07 -3.98 -8.98
CA GLN A 232 -14.56 -4.72 -7.84
C GLN A 232 -13.85 -3.72 -6.94
N ILE A 233 -14.43 -3.40 -5.78
CA ILE A 233 -13.92 -2.40 -4.84
C ILE A 233 -13.46 -3.12 -3.57
N GLY A 234 -12.15 -3.22 -3.41
CA GLY A 234 -11.49 -3.89 -2.30
C GLY A 234 -11.03 -2.95 -1.20
N ASN A 235 -10.64 -3.54 -0.07
CA ASN A 235 -9.79 -2.85 0.91
C ASN A 235 -8.30 -3.01 0.55
N MET A 236 -7.41 -2.38 1.32
CA MET A 236 -5.98 -2.68 1.28
C MET A 236 -5.39 -2.73 2.70
N ILE A 237 -4.88 -3.90 3.08
CA ILE A 237 -4.31 -4.16 4.42
C ILE A 237 -2.81 -4.47 4.33
N ALA A 238 -2.00 -3.84 5.18
CA ALA A 238 -0.64 -4.29 5.43
C ALA A 238 -0.66 -5.57 6.26
N MET A 239 -0.47 -6.72 5.63
CA MET A 239 -0.50 -8.02 6.31
C MET A 239 0.91 -8.44 6.73
N VAL A 240 1.18 -8.22 8.02
CA VAL A 240 2.32 -8.81 8.73
C VAL A 240 1.77 -9.73 9.80
N PRO A 241 1.69 -11.06 9.53
CA PRO A 241 1.33 -12.05 10.52
C PRO A 241 2.18 -11.94 11.77
N ILE A 242 1.58 -12.12 12.94
CA ILE A 242 2.25 -12.09 14.24
C ILE A 242 2.14 -13.48 14.85
N TYR A 243 3.26 -14.18 14.91
CA TYR A 243 3.36 -15.51 15.52
C TYR A 243 3.63 -15.43 17.02
N PRO A 244 3.12 -16.39 17.81
CA PRO A 244 3.60 -16.57 19.17
C PRO A 244 5.02 -17.14 19.15
N TYR A 245 5.92 -16.61 19.99
CA TYR A 245 7.29 -17.11 20.10
C TYR A 245 7.36 -18.58 20.52
N SER A 246 6.43 -19.01 21.37
CA SER A 246 6.35 -20.38 21.85
C SER A 246 4.91 -20.85 22.07
N CYS A 247 4.75 -22.10 22.50
CA CYS A 247 3.45 -22.67 22.89
C CYS A 247 2.99 -22.26 24.30
N ARG A 248 3.67 -21.31 24.96
CA ARG A 248 3.17 -20.73 26.21
C ARG A 248 1.79 -20.12 25.96
N PRO A 249 0.77 -20.41 26.79
CA PRO A 249 -0.56 -19.84 26.63
C PRO A 249 -0.57 -18.32 26.53
N GLU A 250 0.34 -17.65 27.25
CA GLU A 250 0.51 -16.20 27.25
C GLU A 250 1.01 -15.66 25.90
N ASP A 251 1.94 -16.35 25.24
CA ASP A 251 2.41 -15.96 23.90
C ASP A 251 1.30 -16.13 22.87
N VAL A 252 0.55 -17.24 22.94
CA VAL A 252 -0.58 -17.53 22.05
C VAL A 252 -1.66 -16.46 22.18
N LEU A 253 -2.04 -16.12 23.42
CA LEU A 253 -3.02 -15.07 23.68
C LEU A 253 -2.52 -13.70 23.22
N LEU A 254 -1.24 -13.38 23.49
CA LEU A 254 -0.62 -12.13 23.06
C LEU A 254 -0.61 -11.99 21.54
N ALA A 255 -0.23 -13.04 20.81
CA ALA A 255 -0.23 -13.03 19.34
C ALA A 255 -1.65 -12.83 18.79
N ASN A 256 -2.65 -13.52 19.36
CA ASN A 256 -4.05 -13.31 18.99
C ASN A 256 -4.51 -11.86 19.20
N GLN A 257 -4.17 -11.26 20.35
CA GLN A 257 -4.50 -9.87 20.67
C GLN A 257 -3.74 -8.87 19.78
N ALA A 258 -2.46 -9.11 19.51
CA ALA A 258 -1.64 -8.26 18.65
C ALA A 258 -2.15 -8.26 17.19
N MET A 259 -2.69 -9.38 16.71
CA MET A 259 -3.31 -9.45 15.39
C MET A 259 -4.56 -8.56 15.24
N HIS A 260 -5.16 -8.07 16.34
CA HIS A 260 -6.23 -7.06 16.25
C HIS A 260 -5.78 -5.78 15.53
N ASP A 261 -4.49 -5.45 15.53
CA ASP A 261 -3.91 -4.33 14.78
C ASP A 261 -4.00 -4.55 13.25
N ARG A 262 -4.15 -5.80 12.81
CA ARG A 262 -4.41 -6.16 11.40
C ARG A 262 -5.91 -6.31 11.14
N TRP A 263 -6.63 -6.89 12.11
CA TRP A 263 -8.04 -7.23 11.95
C TRP A 263 -8.97 -6.05 12.05
N PHE A 264 -8.69 -5.02 12.86
CA PHE A 264 -9.66 -3.96 13.13
C PHE A 264 -10.22 -3.32 11.86
N PHE A 265 -9.34 -2.84 10.97
CA PHE A 265 -9.76 -2.19 9.73
C PHE A 265 -10.35 -3.17 8.71
N CYS A 266 -9.83 -4.40 8.67
CA CYS A 266 -10.32 -5.41 7.74
C CYS A 266 -11.70 -5.94 8.15
N ASP A 267 -11.89 -6.24 9.44
CA ASP A 267 -13.16 -6.66 10.04
C ASP A 267 -14.26 -5.64 9.73
N VAL A 268 -14.00 -4.35 9.91
CA VAL A 268 -15.01 -3.32 9.63
C VAL A 268 -15.32 -3.23 8.13
N GLN A 269 -14.30 -3.24 7.25
CA GLN A 269 -14.53 -3.12 5.81
C GLN A 269 -15.19 -4.36 5.18
N VAL A 270 -14.94 -5.55 5.75
CA VAL A 270 -15.49 -6.80 5.21
C VAL A 270 -16.83 -7.17 5.85
N ARG A 271 -16.99 -6.97 7.17
CA ARG A 271 -18.21 -7.35 7.91
C ARG A 271 -19.19 -6.20 8.13
N GLY A 272 -18.75 -4.96 7.90
CA GLY A 272 -19.60 -3.78 7.97
C GLY A 272 -19.94 -3.31 9.40
N HIS A 273 -19.21 -3.81 10.40
CA HIS A 273 -19.41 -3.39 11.79
C HIS A 273 -18.12 -3.47 12.62
N TYR A 274 -18.08 -2.70 13.70
CA TYR A 274 -16.97 -2.77 14.66
C TYR A 274 -16.93 -4.12 15.38
N PRO A 275 -15.74 -4.74 15.53
CA PRO A 275 -15.62 -5.97 16.29
C PRO A 275 -15.75 -5.68 17.80
N ALA A 276 -16.30 -6.64 18.54
CA ALA A 276 -16.59 -6.49 19.96
C ALA A 276 -15.35 -6.18 20.82
N TYR A 277 -14.19 -6.73 20.45
CA TYR A 277 -12.93 -6.44 21.15
C TYR A 277 -12.55 -4.96 21.08
N ALA A 278 -12.83 -4.29 19.95
CA ALA A 278 -12.49 -2.90 19.76
C ALA A 278 -13.42 -1.99 20.57
N LEU A 279 -14.72 -2.28 20.54
CA LEU A 279 -15.71 -1.55 21.34
C LEU A 279 -15.41 -1.67 22.85
N LYS A 280 -15.04 -2.86 23.32
CA LYS A 280 -14.63 -3.07 24.71
C LYS A 280 -13.32 -2.37 25.05
N MET A 281 -12.38 -2.31 24.12
CA MET A 281 -11.13 -1.58 24.30
C MET A 281 -11.37 -0.07 24.37
N PHE A 282 -12.26 0.50 23.52
CA PHE A 282 -12.66 1.91 23.61
C PHE A 282 -13.29 2.23 24.97
N GLU A 283 -14.22 1.39 25.44
CA GLU A 283 -14.84 1.53 26.77
C GLU A 283 -13.79 1.50 27.90
N GLN A 284 -12.86 0.54 27.87
CA GLN A 284 -11.83 0.38 28.90
C GLN A 284 -10.83 1.55 28.93
N LYS A 285 -10.50 2.10 27.77
CA LYS A 285 -9.56 3.23 27.66
C LYS A 285 -10.25 4.59 27.80
N GLY A 286 -11.59 4.62 27.85
CA GLY A 286 -12.36 5.85 27.91
C GLY A 286 -12.30 6.67 26.61
N PHE A 287 -12.07 6.02 25.47
CA PHE A 287 -12.02 6.71 24.17
C PHE A 287 -13.43 7.07 23.72
N ASN A 288 -13.59 8.31 23.26
CA ASN A 288 -14.81 8.87 22.71
C ASN A 288 -14.70 9.01 21.19
N ILE A 289 -14.80 7.88 20.49
CA ILE A 289 -14.79 7.86 19.03
C ILE A 289 -16.17 8.34 18.52
N PRO A 290 -16.25 9.32 17.58
CA PRO A 290 -17.50 9.96 17.17
C PRO A 290 -18.32 9.09 16.19
N ILE A 291 -18.58 7.83 16.56
CA ILE A 291 -19.36 6.87 15.77
C ILE A 291 -20.85 7.14 15.95
N THR A 292 -21.53 7.55 14.89
CA THR A 292 -22.99 7.75 14.89
C THR A 292 -23.75 6.48 14.49
N GLU A 293 -25.07 6.43 14.71
CA GLU A 293 -25.90 5.32 14.21
C GLU A 293 -26.00 5.33 12.68
N GLU A 294 -26.01 6.52 12.08
CA GLU A 294 -25.94 6.70 10.63
C GLU A 294 -24.64 6.11 10.06
N ASP A 295 -23.52 6.26 10.76
CA ASP A 295 -22.24 5.69 10.31
C ASP A 295 -22.24 4.18 10.36
N LYS A 296 -22.85 3.58 11.38
CA LYS A 296 -22.99 2.11 11.45
C LYS A 296 -23.78 1.57 10.27
N ALA A 297 -24.86 2.25 9.87
CA ALA A 297 -25.63 1.87 8.69
C ALA A 297 -24.79 1.97 7.41
N VAL A 298 -24.05 3.07 7.24
CA VAL A 298 -23.15 3.26 6.08
C VAL A 298 -22.08 2.17 6.02
N LEU A 299 -21.43 1.85 7.15
CA LEU A 299 -20.42 0.78 7.21
C LEU A 299 -21.02 -0.59 6.83
N ALA A 300 -22.24 -0.89 7.29
CA ALA A 300 -22.93 -2.14 6.98
C ALA A 300 -23.31 -2.28 5.49
N GLU A 301 -23.66 -1.15 4.84
CA GLU A 301 -24.04 -1.12 3.42
C GLU A 301 -22.83 -1.07 2.47
N GLY A 302 -21.68 -0.56 2.94
CA GLY A 302 -20.49 -0.30 2.12
C GLY A 302 -19.36 -1.31 2.30
N THR A 303 -19.66 -2.60 2.45
CA THR A 303 -18.62 -3.64 2.59
C THR A 303 -17.92 -3.95 1.28
N VAL A 304 -16.62 -4.24 1.35
CA VAL A 304 -15.78 -4.49 0.17
C VAL A 304 -16.05 -5.82 -0.55
N ASP A 305 -15.73 -5.88 -1.84
CA ASP A 305 -15.87 -7.07 -2.68
C ASP A 305 -14.75 -8.08 -2.46
N TYR A 306 -13.52 -7.59 -2.27
CA TYR A 306 -12.32 -8.41 -2.12
C TYR A 306 -11.33 -7.81 -1.11
N ILE A 307 -10.36 -8.61 -0.68
CA ILE A 307 -9.30 -8.20 0.23
C ILE A 307 -8.00 -8.01 -0.54
N GLY A 308 -7.62 -6.75 -0.78
CA GLY A 308 -6.28 -6.40 -1.21
C GLY A 308 -5.35 -6.40 0.00
N PHE A 309 -4.15 -6.97 -0.14
CA PHE A 309 -3.15 -6.86 0.92
C PHE A 309 -1.72 -6.83 0.38
N SER A 310 -0.84 -6.20 1.15
CA SER A 310 0.61 -6.33 0.99
C SER A 310 1.14 -7.44 1.90
N TYR A 311 2.16 -8.14 1.43
CA TYR A 311 2.90 -9.10 2.23
C TYR A 311 4.40 -8.95 1.97
N TYR A 312 5.18 -8.84 3.04
CA TYR A 312 6.64 -8.74 2.94
C TYR A 312 7.38 -9.61 3.96
N MET A 313 6.79 -9.78 5.15
CA MET A 313 7.45 -10.36 6.32
C MET A 313 6.42 -10.86 7.34
N THR A 314 6.91 -11.62 8.31
CA THR A 314 6.19 -11.98 9.54
C THR A 314 6.90 -11.41 10.76
N ASN A 315 6.17 -11.30 11.87
CA ASN A 315 6.70 -10.92 13.18
C ASN A 315 6.42 -12.02 14.21
N VAL A 316 7.15 -11.96 15.33
CA VAL A 316 6.98 -12.89 16.45
C VAL A 316 6.88 -12.09 17.73
N VAL A 317 5.96 -12.44 18.63
CA VAL A 317 5.83 -11.80 19.95
C VAL A 317 6.13 -12.78 21.08
N ASP A 318 6.81 -12.27 22.12
CA ASP A 318 7.13 -13.01 23.34
C ASP A 318 6.58 -12.26 24.56
N SER A 319 5.69 -12.90 25.30
CA SER A 319 5.07 -12.36 26.52
C SER A 319 6.06 -12.09 27.67
N GLN A 320 7.26 -12.67 27.63
CA GLN A 320 8.32 -12.45 28.62
C GLN A 320 9.27 -11.30 28.23
N LYS A 321 9.11 -10.71 27.04
CA LYS A 321 9.91 -9.56 26.62
C LYS A 321 9.47 -8.27 27.31
N GLU A 322 10.42 -7.43 27.69
CA GLU A 322 10.14 -6.05 28.06
C GLU A 322 9.61 -5.25 26.86
N GLN A 323 8.64 -4.36 27.10
CA GLN A 323 8.04 -3.54 26.05
C GLN A 323 9.08 -2.60 25.43
N ALA A 324 9.22 -2.69 24.10
CA ALA A 324 10.04 -1.78 23.32
C ALA A 324 9.34 -0.44 23.04
N ASP A 325 10.12 0.62 22.87
CA ASP A 325 9.63 1.87 22.29
C ASP A 325 9.43 1.72 20.78
N MET A 326 8.25 2.11 20.31
CA MET A 326 7.82 1.99 18.91
C MET A 326 7.93 3.30 18.13
N SER A 327 8.37 4.40 18.77
CA SER A 327 8.44 5.75 18.18
C SER A 327 9.31 5.86 16.92
N LYS A 328 10.34 5.02 16.80
CA LYS A 328 11.26 4.98 15.66
C LYS A 328 11.09 3.76 14.76
N THR A 329 10.14 2.89 15.11
CA THR A 329 9.96 1.62 14.41
C THR A 329 9.18 1.85 13.13
N ILE A 330 9.73 1.37 12.03
CA ILE A 330 9.18 1.53 10.68
C ILE A 330 8.69 0.20 10.10
N GLU A 331 9.05 -0.91 10.73
CA GLU A 331 8.49 -2.23 10.47
C GLU A 331 7.17 -2.35 11.23
N ALA A 332 6.22 -3.16 10.75
CA ALA A 332 4.92 -3.37 11.40
C ALA A 332 5.04 -4.24 12.68
N SER A 333 5.90 -3.82 13.60
CA SER A 333 6.29 -4.48 14.86
C SER A 333 5.32 -4.16 15.99
N ASN A 334 5.41 -4.94 17.06
CA ASN A 334 4.66 -4.79 18.31
C ASN A 334 5.67 -4.55 19.46
N PRO A 335 5.28 -3.87 20.56
CA PRO A 335 6.18 -3.67 21.71
C PRO A 335 6.82 -4.96 22.25
N PHE A 336 6.18 -6.10 22.05
CA PHE A 336 6.67 -7.43 22.47
C PHE A 336 7.39 -8.21 21.36
N SER A 337 7.65 -7.59 20.20
CA SER A 337 8.25 -8.28 19.05
C SER A 337 9.67 -8.79 19.34
N VAL A 338 9.97 -10.04 19.01
CA VAL A 338 11.31 -10.67 19.05
C VAL A 338 11.71 -11.17 17.67
N LYS A 339 13.01 -11.42 17.47
CA LYS A 339 13.48 -12.06 16.24
C LYS A 339 13.01 -13.51 16.16
N ASN A 340 12.59 -13.93 14.98
CA ASN A 340 12.30 -15.32 14.70
C ASN A 340 13.62 -16.09 14.45
N PRO A 341 14.02 -17.05 15.29
CA PRO A 341 15.31 -17.73 15.16
C PRO A 341 15.38 -18.72 13.98
N PHE A 342 14.26 -18.96 13.26
CA PHE A 342 14.16 -19.96 12.20
C PHE A 342 14.25 -19.40 10.78
N ILE A 343 14.20 -18.08 10.63
CA ILE A 343 14.19 -17.39 9.33
C ILE A 343 15.27 -16.32 9.26
N LYS A 344 15.58 -15.89 8.03
CA LYS A 344 16.57 -14.84 7.75
C LYS A 344 15.90 -13.47 7.71
N GLU A 345 16.69 -12.41 7.72
CA GLU A 345 16.25 -11.03 7.52
C GLU A 345 16.97 -10.42 6.31
N SER A 346 16.36 -9.44 5.66
CA SER A 346 17.01 -8.60 4.65
C SER A 346 18.01 -7.63 5.28
N ASP A 347 18.80 -6.93 4.46
CA ASP A 347 19.72 -5.87 4.93
C ASP A 347 19.00 -4.70 5.63
N TRP A 348 17.67 -4.58 5.45
CA TRP A 348 16.83 -3.61 6.13
C TRP A 348 16.12 -4.16 7.38
N GLY A 349 16.41 -5.39 7.80
CA GLY A 349 15.82 -6.03 8.99
C GLY A 349 14.53 -6.79 8.75
N TRP A 350 14.04 -6.85 7.51
CA TRP A 350 12.75 -7.46 7.20
C TRP A 350 12.86 -8.98 7.14
N ALA A 351 12.10 -9.68 7.98
CA ALA A 351 12.10 -11.13 8.04
C ALA A 351 11.61 -11.76 6.73
N ILE A 352 12.35 -12.74 6.21
CA ILE A 352 12.07 -13.42 4.95
C ILE A 352 11.34 -14.73 5.26
N ASP A 353 10.02 -14.72 5.09
CA ASP A 353 9.16 -15.86 5.42
C ASP A 353 8.14 -16.12 4.30
N PRO A 354 8.48 -16.95 3.30
CA PRO A 354 7.52 -17.29 2.25
C PRO A 354 6.34 -18.12 2.77
N VAL A 355 6.55 -19.00 3.76
CA VAL A 355 5.47 -19.83 4.33
C VAL A 355 4.44 -18.96 5.04
N GLY A 356 4.88 -17.85 5.63
CA GLY A 356 3.98 -16.87 6.20
C GLY A 356 3.01 -16.23 5.21
N MET A 357 3.31 -16.22 3.90
CA MET A 357 2.37 -15.78 2.87
C MET A 357 1.22 -16.79 2.73
N ARG A 358 1.53 -18.09 2.68
CA ARG A 358 0.52 -19.15 2.70
C ARG A 358 -0.31 -19.11 3.97
N TYR A 359 0.32 -18.90 5.13
CA TYR A 359 -0.40 -18.68 6.39
C TYR A 359 -1.34 -17.48 6.31
N ALA A 360 -0.87 -16.33 5.81
CA ALA A 360 -1.67 -15.11 5.65
C ALA A 360 -2.90 -15.33 4.74
N LEU A 361 -2.71 -16.02 3.62
CA LEU A 361 -3.79 -16.36 2.70
C LEU A 361 -4.85 -17.24 3.38
N ASN A 362 -4.44 -18.28 4.12
CA ASN A 362 -5.38 -19.15 4.83
C ASN A 362 -6.16 -18.39 5.91
N ILE A 363 -5.48 -17.64 6.79
CA ILE A 363 -6.18 -16.94 7.88
C ILE A 363 -7.12 -15.84 7.37
N PHE A 364 -6.81 -15.20 6.25
CA PHE A 364 -7.74 -14.25 5.62
C PHE A 364 -8.96 -14.99 5.09
N TYR A 365 -8.73 -16.06 4.32
CA TYR A 365 -9.81 -16.79 3.66
C TYR A 365 -10.73 -17.47 4.66
N GLU A 366 -10.20 -18.16 5.67
CA GLU A 366 -10.98 -18.77 6.76
C GLU A 366 -11.77 -17.74 7.57
N ARG A 367 -11.26 -16.50 7.70
CA ARG A 367 -11.90 -15.45 8.49
C ARG A 367 -13.04 -14.74 7.76
N TYR A 368 -12.95 -14.65 6.44
CA TYR A 368 -13.79 -13.73 5.65
C TYR A 368 -14.47 -14.36 4.43
N GLU A 369 -13.94 -15.47 3.89
CA GLU A 369 -14.46 -16.15 2.70
C GLU A 369 -14.67 -15.18 1.52
N LYS A 370 -13.74 -14.25 1.34
CA LYS A 370 -13.71 -13.27 0.25
C LYS A 370 -12.54 -13.55 -0.70
N PRO A 371 -12.68 -13.23 -2.01
CA PRO A 371 -11.55 -13.21 -2.91
C PRO A 371 -10.44 -12.32 -2.38
N MET A 372 -9.20 -12.72 -2.60
CA MET A 372 -8.02 -11.99 -2.16
C MET A 372 -7.20 -11.50 -3.35
N PHE A 373 -6.40 -10.47 -3.16
CA PHE A 373 -5.43 -9.99 -4.15
C PHE A 373 -4.14 -9.60 -3.43
N ILE A 374 -3.04 -10.29 -3.73
CA ILE A 374 -1.71 -9.87 -3.28
C ILE A 374 -1.28 -8.69 -4.15
N VAL A 375 -1.54 -7.50 -3.62
CA VAL A 375 -1.32 -6.24 -4.35
C VAL A 375 0.05 -5.64 -4.11
N GLU A 376 0.83 -6.22 -3.18
CA GLU A 376 2.26 -5.97 -3.01
C GLU A 376 2.98 -7.20 -2.44
N ASN A 377 4.13 -7.51 -3.02
CA ASN A 377 5.19 -8.32 -2.43
C ASN A 377 6.52 -7.93 -3.09
N GLY A 378 7.62 -7.90 -2.35
CA GLY A 378 8.87 -7.45 -2.95
C GLY A 378 10.07 -7.56 -2.02
N PHE A 379 11.26 -7.54 -2.63
CA PHE A 379 12.52 -7.61 -1.91
C PHE A 379 13.36 -6.37 -2.17
N GLY A 380 13.37 -5.46 -1.19
CA GLY A 380 14.16 -4.26 -1.21
C GLY A 380 15.62 -4.56 -0.89
N ALA A 381 16.51 -4.39 -1.87
CA ALA A 381 17.93 -4.69 -1.74
C ALA A 381 18.78 -3.64 -2.48
N VAL A 382 20.09 -3.64 -2.21
CA VAL A 382 21.05 -2.84 -2.98
C VAL A 382 21.38 -3.59 -4.26
N ASP A 383 21.12 -2.97 -5.41
CA ASP A 383 21.60 -3.50 -6.68
C ASP A 383 23.01 -2.98 -7.00
N VAL A 384 23.84 -3.85 -7.57
CA VAL A 384 25.15 -3.52 -8.12
C VAL A 384 25.03 -3.53 -9.65
N LYS A 385 25.45 -2.43 -10.28
CA LYS A 385 25.53 -2.31 -11.73
C LYS A 385 26.94 -2.69 -12.16
N GLU A 386 27.07 -3.76 -12.93
CA GLU A 386 28.34 -4.27 -13.44
C GLU A 386 28.92 -3.34 -14.52
N GLU A 387 30.18 -3.56 -14.90
CA GLU A 387 30.87 -2.74 -15.92
C GLU A 387 30.18 -2.76 -17.28
N ASP A 388 29.52 -3.87 -17.63
CA ASP A 388 28.75 -4.04 -18.86
C ASP A 388 27.33 -3.44 -18.79
N GLY A 389 26.94 -2.93 -17.61
CA GLY A 389 25.64 -2.32 -17.33
C GLY A 389 24.57 -3.30 -16.85
N SER A 390 24.87 -4.60 -16.76
CA SER A 390 23.96 -5.62 -16.22
C SER A 390 23.80 -5.52 -14.69
N ILE A 391 22.72 -6.11 -14.19
CA ILE A 391 22.42 -6.19 -12.75
C ILE A 391 21.97 -7.61 -12.44
N HIS A 392 22.81 -8.32 -11.70
CA HIS A 392 22.58 -9.71 -11.31
C HIS A 392 21.85 -9.79 -9.96
N ASP A 393 20.52 -9.80 -10.01
CA ASP A 393 19.65 -9.73 -8.83
C ASP A 393 19.01 -11.08 -8.44
N GLN A 394 19.82 -12.15 -8.42
CA GLN A 394 19.37 -13.50 -8.03
C GLN A 394 18.68 -13.53 -6.66
N TYR A 395 19.13 -12.69 -5.71
CA TYR A 395 18.50 -12.55 -4.39
C TYR A 395 17.01 -12.14 -4.47
N ARG A 396 16.64 -11.33 -5.47
CA ARG A 396 15.27 -10.88 -5.70
C ARG A 396 14.44 -11.98 -6.35
N ILE A 397 15.02 -12.67 -7.32
CA ILE A 397 14.42 -13.87 -7.95
C ILE A 397 14.12 -14.92 -6.89
N ASP A 398 15.10 -15.26 -6.05
CA ASP A 398 14.96 -16.29 -5.01
C ASP A 398 13.84 -15.94 -4.02
N TYR A 399 13.76 -14.68 -3.60
CA TYR A 399 12.68 -14.19 -2.72
C TYR A 399 11.31 -14.36 -3.39
N LEU A 400 11.11 -13.78 -4.57
CA LEU A 400 9.80 -13.76 -5.23
C LEU A 400 9.37 -15.18 -5.62
N LYS A 401 10.29 -16.00 -6.11
CA LYS A 401 10.07 -17.42 -6.42
C LYS A 401 9.55 -18.18 -5.21
N ALA A 402 10.19 -18.02 -4.04
CA ALA A 402 9.78 -18.73 -2.83
C ALA A 402 8.35 -18.34 -2.39
N HIS A 403 7.98 -17.08 -2.53
CA HIS A 403 6.62 -16.61 -2.20
C HIS A 403 5.58 -17.09 -3.23
N ILE A 404 5.90 -17.05 -4.53
CA ILE A 404 5.03 -17.57 -5.59
C ILE A 404 4.75 -19.07 -5.39
N GLN A 405 5.74 -19.85 -4.94
CA GLN A 405 5.54 -21.27 -4.62
C GLN A 405 4.56 -21.48 -3.46
N GLU A 406 4.61 -20.66 -2.41
CA GLU A 406 3.69 -20.77 -1.28
C GLU A 406 2.28 -20.26 -1.62
N MET A 407 2.18 -19.25 -2.48
CA MET A 407 0.93 -18.78 -3.08
C MET A 407 0.26 -19.87 -3.94
N GLU A 408 1.04 -20.59 -4.76
CA GLU A 408 0.55 -21.70 -5.57
C GLU A 408 -0.03 -22.82 -4.71
N LYS A 409 0.67 -23.18 -3.62
CA LYS A 409 0.18 -24.17 -2.65
C LYS A 409 -1.11 -23.70 -1.96
N ALA A 410 -1.19 -22.42 -1.59
CA ALA A 410 -2.42 -21.88 -0.99
C ALA A 410 -3.63 -22.06 -1.93
N ILE A 411 -3.46 -21.86 -3.23
CA ILE A 411 -4.52 -22.07 -4.22
C ILE A 411 -4.83 -23.55 -4.39
N ASN A 412 -3.81 -24.37 -4.68
CA ASN A 412 -4.01 -25.74 -5.17
C ASN A 412 -4.12 -26.81 -4.06
N GLU A 413 -3.57 -26.55 -2.88
CA GLU A 413 -3.64 -27.45 -1.73
C GLU A 413 -4.70 -26.97 -0.70
N ASP A 414 -4.79 -25.66 -0.46
CA ASP A 414 -5.66 -25.11 0.59
C ASP A 414 -7.00 -24.57 0.05
N GLY A 415 -7.11 -24.32 -1.26
CA GLY A 415 -8.35 -23.92 -1.91
C GLY A 415 -8.71 -22.44 -1.74
N VAL A 416 -7.75 -21.56 -1.44
CA VAL A 416 -8.02 -20.13 -1.32
C VAL A 416 -8.30 -19.49 -2.68
N GLU A 417 -9.21 -18.52 -2.71
CA GLU A 417 -9.48 -17.74 -3.91
C GLU A 417 -8.55 -16.53 -3.99
N LEU A 418 -7.63 -16.55 -4.97
CA LEU A 418 -6.67 -15.48 -5.21
C LEU A 418 -6.79 -14.95 -6.64
N MET A 419 -7.09 -13.65 -6.75
CA MET A 419 -7.33 -12.94 -8.01
C MET A 419 -6.05 -12.71 -8.82
N GLY A 420 -4.94 -12.44 -8.13
CA GLY A 420 -3.70 -12.04 -8.80
C GLY A 420 -2.55 -11.74 -7.86
N TYR A 421 -1.44 -11.33 -8.48
CA TYR A 421 -0.17 -11.04 -7.82
C TYR A 421 0.58 -9.91 -8.54
N THR A 422 0.81 -8.80 -7.82
CA THR A 422 1.52 -7.63 -8.35
C THR A 422 2.73 -7.28 -7.47
N PRO A 423 3.94 -7.74 -7.82
CA PRO A 423 5.17 -7.35 -7.14
C PRO A 423 5.32 -5.84 -7.01
N TRP A 424 5.69 -5.41 -5.81
CA TRP A 424 5.89 -4.01 -5.49
C TRP A 424 7.13 -3.43 -6.14
N GLY A 425 7.05 -2.18 -6.58
CA GLY A 425 8.18 -1.45 -7.12
C GLY A 425 8.71 -2.11 -8.38
N CYS A 426 7.83 -2.65 -9.25
CA CYS A 426 8.19 -3.44 -10.43
C CYS A 426 9.16 -2.73 -11.39
N ILE A 427 9.17 -1.41 -11.35
CA ILE A 427 10.25 -0.52 -11.79
C ILE A 427 10.79 0.21 -10.55
N ASP A 428 12.10 0.38 -10.47
CA ASP A 428 12.71 1.06 -9.32
C ASP A 428 12.05 2.41 -9.07
N CYS A 429 11.64 2.66 -7.82
CA CYS A 429 10.95 3.87 -7.41
C CYS A 429 11.54 4.41 -6.11
N VAL A 430 11.13 5.63 -5.71
CA VAL A 430 11.52 6.18 -4.41
C VAL A 430 10.85 5.34 -3.31
N SER A 431 11.62 4.74 -2.40
CA SER A 431 11.04 3.95 -1.31
C SER A 431 10.24 4.81 -0.31
N PHE A 432 9.18 4.23 0.27
CA PHE A 432 8.27 4.93 1.17
C PHE A 432 8.97 5.44 2.44
N THR A 433 9.47 4.51 3.26
CA THR A 433 9.92 4.78 4.63
C THR A 433 11.14 5.69 4.70
N THR A 434 12.10 5.50 3.79
CA THR A 434 13.39 6.21 3.83
C THR A 434 13.57 7.17 2.67
N GLY A 435 12.69 7.19 1.67
CA GLY A 435 12.85 8.10 0.52
C GLY A 435 14.07 7.76 -0.34
N GLU A 436 14.53 6.51 -0.31
CA GLU A 436 15.75 6.06 -0.98
C GLU A 436 15.46 5.46 -2.36
N MET A 437 16.32 5.75 -3.33
CA MET A 437 16.47 5.00 -4.58
C MET A 437 17.40 3.79 -4.42
N LYS A 438 18.28 3.78 -3.42
CA LYS A 438 19.23 2.67 -3.15
C LYS A 438 18.53 1.38 -2.71
N LYS A 439 17.38 1.49 -2.05
CA LYS A 439 16.53 0.35 -1.69
C LYS A 439 15.65 -0.01 -2.89
N ARG A 440 16.18 -0.85 -3.78
CA ARG A 440 15.56 -1.16 -5.09
C ARG A 440 14.71 -2.42 -5.02
N TYR A 441 13.62 -2.41 -5.78
CA TYR A 441 12.65 -3.51 -5.84
C TYR A 441 12.44 -4.03 -7.27
N GLY A 442 12.74 -3.24 -8.30
CA GLY A 442 12.20 -3.49 -9.62
C GLY A 442 12.84 -4.62 -10.38
N PHE A 443 12.11 -5.08 -11.38
CA PHE A 443 12.62 -5.82 -12.54
C PHE A 443 13.33 -4.88 -13.51
N ILE A 444 12.92 -3.62 -13.49
CA ILE A 444 13.45 -2.53 -14.32
C ILE A 444 14.26 -1.59 -13.41
N TYR A 445 15.55 -1.47 -13.70
CA TYR A 445 16.42 -0.51 -13.05
C TYR A 445 16.19 0.89 -13.58
N VAL A 446 16.24 1.89 -12.70
CA VAL A 446 16.25 3.31 -13.07
C VAL A 446 17.57 3.93 -12.62
N ASP A 447 18.27 4.56 -13.56
CA ASP A 447 19.53 5.27 -13.30
C ASP A 447 19.30 6.58 -12.53
N ARG A 448 19.14 6.44 -11.22
CA ARG A 448 18.99 7.52 -10.25
C ARG A 448 19.51 7.08 -8.88
N ASP A 449 20.22 7.97 -8.19
CA ASP A 449 20.72 7.75 -6.82
C ASP A 449 19.90 8.51 -5.75
N ASN A 450 20.26 8.31 -4.47
CA ASN A 450 19.63 8.99 -3.32
C ASN A 450 19.83 10.52 -3.30
N LYS A 451 20.70 11.06 -4.16
CA LYS A 451 20.97 12.50 -4.32
C LYS A 451 20.28 13.07 -5.55
N GLY A 452 19.43 12.29 -6.23
CA GLY A 452 18.74 12.69 -7.44
C GLY A 452 19.63 12.77 -8.68
N LYS A 453 20.84 12.19 -8.64
CA LYS A 453 21.74 12.15 -9.80
C LYS A 453 21.53 10.88 -10.60
N GLY A 454 21.63 11.01 -11.92
CA GLY A 454 21.51 9.91 -12.87
C GLY A 454 20.77 10.36 -14.13
N THR A 455 20.78 9.53 -15.16
CA THR A 455 20.16 9.81 -16.46
C THR A 455 18.66 9.53 -16.49
N LEU A 456 18.12 8.88 -15.44
CA LEU A 456 16.79 8.30 -15.39
C LEU A 456 16.56 7.16 -16.41
N GLU A 457 17.59 6.71 -17.12
CA GLU A 457 17.42 5.63 -18.09
C GLU A 457 16.96 4.32 -17.44
N ARG A 458 16.13 3.59 -18.20
CA ARG A 458 15.61 2.28 -17.80
C ARG A 458 16.48 1.17 -18.37
N SER A 459 16.81 0.18 -17.56
CA SER A 459 17.49 -1.03 -18.02
C SER A 459 16.92 -2.29 -17.36
N LYS A 460 16.95 -3.41 -18.07
CA LYS A 460 16.47 -4.70 -17.57
C LYS A 460 17.48 -5.28 -16.56
N LYS A 461 16.99 -5.84 -15.45
CA LYS A 461 17.76 -6.69 -14.54
C LYS A 461 17.57 -8.16 -14.93
N ASP A 462 18.33 -9.08 -14.35
CA ASP A 462 18.14 -10.53 -14.58
C ASP A 462 16.70 -10.97 -14.24
N SER A 463 16.15 -10.42 -13.16
CA SER A 463 14.77 -10.67 -12.72
C SER A 463 13.70 -10.26 -13.73
N TYR A 464 14.02 -9.41 -14.72
CA TYR A 464 13.11 -9.04 -15.80
C TYR A 464 12.76 -10.24 -16.68
N ASP A 465 13.77 -10.91 -17.23
CA ASP A 465 13.55 -12.04 -18.14
C ASP A 465 13.01 -13.25 -17.37
N TRP A 466 13.39 -13.41 -16.10
CA TRP A 466 12.79 -14.37 -15.19
C TRP A 466 11.28 -14.13 -15.02
N TYR A 467 10.85 -12.92 -14.63
CA TYR A 467 9.43 -12.66 -14.38
C TYR A 467 8.60 -12.73 -15.67
N LYS A 468 9.18 -12.34 -16.81
CA LYS A 468 8.58 -12.57 -18.14
C LYS A 468 8.30 -14.05 -18.40
N GLN A 469 9.19 -14.95 -17.97
CA GLN A 469 8.97 -16.39 -18.08
C GLN A 469 7.88 -16.87 -17.11
N VAL A 470 7.84 -16.34 -15.89
CA VAL A 470 6.80 -16.63 -14.90
C VAL A 470 5.42 -16.29 -15.47
N THR A 471 5.22 -15.07 -15.98
CA THR A 471 3.92 -14.64 -16.53
C THR A 471 3.55 -15.41 -17.80
N ALA A 472 4.51 -15.67 -18.69
CA ALA A 472 4.27 -16.43 -19.92
C ALA A 472 3.91 -17.91 -19.67
N SER A 473 4.46 -18.51 -18.61
CA SER A 473 4.16 -19.88 -18.21
C SER A 473 3.02 -19.99 -17.19
N ASN A 474 2.38 -18.86 -16.85
CA ASN A 474 1.38 -18.78 -15.79
C ASN A 474 1.84 -19.44 -14.47
N GLY A 475 3.10 -19.18 -14.08
CA GLY A 475 3.72 -19.70 -12.87
C GLY A 475 4.22 -21.15 -12.94
N GLU A 476 4.11 -21.85 -14.07
CA GLU A 476 4.61 -23.23 -14.23
C GLU A 476 6.15 -23.30 -14.25
N VAL A 477 6.81 -22.25 -14.72
CA VAL A 477 8.27 -22.13 -14.75
C VAL A 477 8.72 -20.95 -13.91
N LEU A 478 9.46 -21.25 -12.84
CA LEU A 478 9.99 -20.30 -11.86
C LEU A 478 11.51 -20.42 -11.75
#